data_AF-A0AAW0Y939-F1
#
_entry.id   AF-A0AAW0Y939-F1
#
_cell.length_a   1.000
_cell.length_b   1.000
_cell.length_c   1.000
_cell.angle_alpha   90.00
_cell.angle_beta   90.00
_cell.angle_gamma   90.00
#
_symmetry.space_group_name_H-M   'P 1'
#
loop_
_entity.id
_entity.type
_entity.pdbx_description
1 polymer ?
#
loop_
_entity_poly.entity_id
_entity_poly.type
_entity_poly.pdbx_seq_one_letter_code
_entity_poly.pdbx_strand_id
1 'polypeptide(L)'
;VNDFGCSWRDGTAFVALIQCINPRLINLQAMNQMTNKARLEAAFRIAEKGLGIPHLLDSEDVDVDKPDEKSIMTYVAAFLNKFPEPGTTSVPPCTSPTLEAASAGDMFSEIEMEYSELTTWLSHTSNWLDTLHDPATHGNINYERFKALKSEADEKTVIYEKLKSLVESQSSMISITVDS
;
A
#
# COMPACT_ATOMS: atom_id res chain seq x y z
N VAL A 1 16.66 -3.58 11.32
CA VAL A 1 16.81 -2.38 12.17
C VAL A 1 16.90 -2.87 13.60
N ASN A 2 18.04 -2.66 14.28
CA ASN A 2 18.28 -3.25 15.60
C ASN A 2 18.37 -2.21 16.73
N ASP A 3 18.27 -0.92 16.40
CA ASP A 3 18.42 0.21 17.30
C ASP A 3 17.69 1.44 16.71
N PHE A 4 17.57 2.53 17.48
CA PHE A 4 17.03 3.83 17.04
C PHE A 4 18.13 4.84 16.69
N GLY A 5 19.35 4.38 16.43
CA GLY A 5 20.52 5.19 16.12
C GLY A 5 21.09 4.85 14.74
N CYS A 6 22.24 4.20 14.71
CA CYS A 6 22.98 3.87 13.49
C CYS A 6 22.18 3.07 12.45
N SER A 7 21.23 2.22 12.89
CA SER A 7 20.36 1.46 11.98
C SER A 7 19.44 2.32 11.10
N TRP A 8 19.27 3.61 11.43
CA TRP A 8 18.40 4.56 10.71
C TRP A 8 19.19 5.55 9.86
N ARG A 9 20.50 5.66 10.08
CA ARG A 9 21.40 6.61 9.42
C ARG A 9 21.37 6.51 7.90
N ASP A 10 21.23 5.30 7.36
CA ASP A 10 21.22 5.07 5.92
C ASP A 10 19.90 5.50 5.25
N GLY A 11 18.86 5.85 6.03
CA GLY A 11 17.54 6.24 5.54
C GLY A 11 16.68 5.09 4.98
N THR A 12 17.20 3.86 4.90
CA THR A 12 16.47 2.72 4.33
C THR A 12 15.26 2.35 5.20
N ALA A 13 15.40 2.50 6.52
CA ALA A 13 14.31 2.25 7.47
C ALA A 13 13.14 3.23 7.26
N PHE A 14 13.39 4.52 7.04
CA PHE A 14 12.34 5.51 6.77
C PHE A 14 11.65 5.25 5.43
N VAL A 15 12.44 4.91 4.40
CA VAL A 15 11.91 4.50 3.09
C VAL A 15 10.99 3.29 3.22
N ALA A 16 11.37 2.30 4.03
CA ALA A 16 10.54 1.13 4.29
C ALA A 16 9.25 1.49 5.05
N LEU A 17 9.30 2.38 6.05
CA LEU A 17 8.08 2.85 6.74
C LEU A 17 7.10 3.49 5.77
N ILE A 18 7.58 4.38 4.90
CA ILE A 18 6.74 5.04 3.88
C ILE A 18 6.14 4.00 2.94
N GLN A 19 6.95 3.04 2.47
CA GLN A 19 6.49 1.95 1.61
C GLN A 19 5.40 1.11 2.28
N CYS A 20 5.53 0.82 3.57
CA CYS A 20 4.53 0.05 4.32
C CYS A 20 3.21 0.80 4.48
N ILE A 21 3.26 2.13 4.65
CA ILE A 21 2.06 2.96 4.77
C ILE A 21 1.40 3.17 3.41
N ASN A 22 2.18 3.50 2.38
CA ASN A 22 1.70 3.68 1.03
C ASN A 22 2.78 3.35 -0.02
N PRO A 23 2.71 2.16 -0.64
CA PRO A 23 3.65 1.71 -1.66
C PRO A 23 3.79 2.62 -2.89
N ARG A 24 2.79 3.47 -3.17
CA ARG A 24 2.75 4.29 -4.39
C ARG A 24 3.58 5.56 -4.30
N LEU A 25 3.96 5.98 -3.08
CA LEU A 25 4.65 7.24 -2.86
C LEU A 25 6.17 7.16 -3.10
N ILE A 26 6.71 5.96 -3.28
CA ILE A 26 8.15 5.76 -3.25
C ILE A 26 8.63 4.73 -4.28
N ASN A 27 9.75 5.03 -4.92
CA ASN A 27 10.43 4.11 -5.82
C ASN A 27 11.71 3.59 -5.16
N LEU A 28 11.65 2.36 -4.63
CA LEU A 28 12.77 1.73 -3.91
C LEU A 28 14.05 1.62 -4.75
N GLN A 29 13.92 1.37 -6.06
CA GLN A 29 15.09 1.25 -6.94
C GLN A 29 15.82 2.58 -7.05
N ALA A 30 15.09 3.69 -7.17
CA ALA A 30 15.68 5.02 -7.20
C ALA A 30 16.31 5.40 -5.85
N MET A 31 15.63 5.11 -4.74
CA MET A 31 16.11 5.45 -3.39
C MET A 31 17.38 4.69 -3.00
N ASN A 32 17.52 3.43 -3.42
CA ASN A 32 18.70 2.61 -3.13
C ASN A 32 19.98 3.12 -3.80
N GLN A 33 19.87 3.86 -4.91
CA GLN A 33 21.01 4.42 -5.63
C GLN A 33 21.45 5.79 -5.06
N MET A 34 20.70 6.36 -4.12
CA MET A 34 21.02 7.66 -3.51
C MET A 34 21.99 7.52 -2.33
N THR A 35 22.74 8.59 -2.05
CA THR A 35 23.49 8.76 -0.79
C THR A 35 22.54 8.82 0.42
N ASN A 36 23.01 8.43 1.60
CA ASN A 36 22.24 8.46 2.85
C ASN A 36 21.48 9.77 3.07
N LYS A 37 22.19 10.90 3.12
CA LYS A 37 21.60 12.25 3.22
C LYS A 37 20.48 12.51 2.21
N ALA A 38 20.75 12.28 0.92
CA ALA A 38 19.74 12.51 -0.14
C ALA A 38 18.52 11.58 0.01
N ARG A 39 18.73 10.34 0.43
CA ARG A 39 17.66 9.37 0.69
C ARG A 39 16.81 9.79 1.89
N LEU A 40 17.43 10.24 2.97
CA LEU A 40 16.77 10.79 4.17
C LEU A 40 15.92 12.01 3.80
N GLU A 41 16.52 12.98 3.11
CA GLU A 41 15.83 14.20 2.66
C GLU A 41 14.61 13.87 1.79
N ALA A 42 14.80 12.98 0.82
CA ALA A 42 13.71 12.53 -0.03
C ALA A 42 12.62 11.81 0.77
N ALA A 43 12.98 10.94 1.72
CA ALA A 43 12.03 10.25 2.59
C ALA A 43 11.22 11.24 3.43
N PHE A 44 11.86 12.21 4.09
CA PHE A 44 11.18 13.21 4.91
C PHE A 44 10.23 14.09 4.09
N ARG A 45 10.67 14.51 2.90
CA ARG A 45 9.83 15.28 1.97
C ARG A 45 8.61 14.49 1.48
N ILE A 46 8.78 13.19 1.21
CA ILE A 46 7.67 12.30 0.81
C ILE A 46 6.73 12.08 2.00
N ALA A 47 7.24 11.89 3.20
CA ALA A 47 6.42 11.75 4.41
C ALA A 47 5.59 13.01 4.68
N GLU A 48 6.17 14.20 4.51
CA GLU A 48 5.46 15.46 4.67
C GLU A 48 4.37 15.65 3.61
N LYS A 49 4.73 15.56 2.32
CA LYS A 49 3.79 15.85 1.22
C LYS A 49 2.77 14.75 0.98
N GLY A 50 3.19 13.49 1.14
CA GLY A 50 2.39 12.32 0.81
C GLY A 50 1.62 11.73 1.99
N LEU A 51 2.15 11.86 3.22
CA LEU A 51 1.53 11.29 4.43
C LEU A 51 1.06 12.37 5.43
N GLY A 52 1.43 13.64 5.21
CA GLY A 52 1.13 14.74 6.12
C GLY A 52 1.86 14.61 7.46
N ILE A 53 3.02 13.96 7.49
CA ILE A 53 3.86 13.83 8.68
C ILE A 53 4.82 15.03 8.72
N PRO A 54 4.76 15.90 9.76
CA PRO A 54 5.60 17.10 9.80
C PRO A 54 7.08 16.73 9.80
N HIS A 55 7.90 17.48 9.08
CA HIS A 55 9.35 17.26 9.02
C HIS A 55 10.00 17.65 10.36
N LEU A 56 10.37 16.66 11.19
CA LEU A 56 10.91 16.90 12.55
C LEU A 56 12.42 16.72 12.68
N LEU A 57 13.07 16.08 11.72
CA LEU A 57 14.49 15.76 11.75
C LEU A 57 15.15 16.31 10.50
N ASP A 58 16.31 16.95 10.64
CA ASP A 58 17.12 17.30 9.49
C ASP A 58 17.94 16.10 9.01
N SER A 59 18.09 15.95 7.69
CA SER A 59 18.86 14.84 7.09
C SER A 59 20.32 14.81 7.55
N GLU A 60 20.90 15.97 7.86
CA GLU A 60 22.26 16.12 8.39
C GLU A 60 22.41 15.61 9.82
N ASP A 61 21.40 15.76 10.66
CA ASP A 61 21.45 15.34 12.07
C ASP A 61 21.28 13.82 12.21
N VAL A 62 20.76 13.18 11.16
CA VAL A 62 20.59 11.73 11.09
C VAL A 62 21.78 11.05 10.41
N ASP A 63 22.41 11.66 9.39
CA ASP A 63 23.58 11.10 8.68
C ASP A 63 24.93 11.28 9.43
N VAL A 64 24.90 11.10 10.75
CA VAL A 64 26.08 11.14 11.62
C VAL A 64 26.37 9.77 12.23
N ASP A 65 27.57 9.56 12.78
CA ASP A 65 27.95 8.27 13.34
C ASP A 65 27.11 7.86 14.56
N LYS A 66 26.50 8.82 15.26
CA LYS A 66 25.65 8.56 16.42
C LYS A 66 24.49 9.56 16.47
N PRO A 67 23.40 9.31 15.73
CA PRO A 67 22.24 10.20 15.73
C PRO A 67 21.46 10.09 17.05
N ASP A 68 20.66 11.11 17.38
CA ASP A 68 19.89 11.15 18.62
C ASP A 68 18.69 10.20 18.57
N GLU A 69 18.76 9.14 19.37
CA GLU A 69 17.76 8.07 19.37
C GLU A 69 16.36 8.54 19.80
N LYS A 70 16.28 9.52 20.70
CA LYS A 70 14.99 10.04 21.19
C LYS A 70 14.27 10.84 20.11
N SER A 71 15.02 11.63 19.35
CA SER A 71 14.52 12.37 18.20
C SER A 71 14.03 11.42 17.10
N ILE A 72 14.80 10.37 16.78
CA ILE A 72 14.39 9.34 15.83
C ILE A 72 13.12 8.62 16.31
N MET A 73 13.07 8.17 17.57
CA MET A 73 11.91 7.50 18.14
C MET A 73 10.64 8.37 18.09
N THR A 74 10.78 9.65 18.42
CA THR A 74 9.68 10.63 18.38
C THR A 74 9.16 10.78 16.95
N TYR A 75 10.07 10.86 15.98
CA TYR A 75 9.67 11.00 14.59
C TYR A 75 9.01 9.73 14.05
N VAL A 76 9.56 8.54 14.36
CA VAL A 76 8.97 7.25 14.00
C VAL A 76 7.57 7.07 14.59
N ALA A 77 7.32 7.55 15.81
CA ALA A 77 5.99 7.53 16.40
C ALA A 77 4.94 8.31 15.58
N ALA A 78 5.35 9.37 14.87
CA ALA A 78 4.46 10.10 13.97
C ALA A 78 4.04 9.26 12.75
N PHE A 79 4.88 8.32 12.31
CA PHE A 79 4.53 7.36 11.25
C PHE A 79 3.50 6.34 11.73
N LEU A 80 3.53 5.92 13.01
CA LEU A 80 2.61 4.93 13.55
C LEU A 80 1.13 5.34 13.39
N ASN A 81 0.82 6.62 13.59
CA ASN A 81 -0.54 7.16 13.43
C ASN A 81 -1.01 7.21 11.96
N LYS A 82 -0.13 6.90 11.01
CA LYS A 82 -0.44 6.89 9.57
C LYS A 82 -0.54 5.47 9.02
N PHE A 83 -0.23 4.44 9.82
CA PHE A 83 -0.49 3.08 9.38
C PHE A 83 -2.01 2.88 9.23
N PRO A 84 -2.45 2.18 8.18
CA PRO A 84 -3.85 1.80 8.05
C PRO A 84 -4.23 0.96 9.27
N GLU A 85 -5.21 1.42 10.04
CA GLU A 85 -5.65 0.68 11.22
C GLU A 85 -6.14 -0.72 10.81
N PRO A 86 -5.65 -1.79 11.45
CA PRO A 86 -6.28 -3.10 11.32
C PRO A 86 -7.61 -3.06 12.07
N GLY A 87 -8.67 -2.63 11.38
CA GLY A 87 -10.06 -2.57 11.83
C GLY A 87 -10.33 -2.94 13.29
N THR A 88 -10.10 -2.01 14.23
CA THR A 88 -10.63 -2.13 15.59
C THR A 88 -11.81 -1.20 15.74
N THR A 89 -12.99 -1.77 15.51
CA THR A 89 -14.24 -1.26 16.08
C THR A 89 -14.09 -1.12 17.59
N SER A 90 -14.00 0.10 18.11
CA SER A 90 -14.48 0.40 19.47
C SER A 90 -14.93 1.84 19.58
N VAL A 91 -16.24 1.96 19.81
CA VAL A 91 -17.09 3.12 20.15
C VAL A 91 -16.44 4.27 20.97
N PRO A 92 -16.94 5.53 20.80
CA PRO A 92 -16.31 6.77 21.28
C PRO A 92 -16.76 7.21 22.68
N PRO A 93 -16.15 8.28 23.23
CA PRO A 93 -16.98 9.37 23.75
C PRO A 93 -16.61 10.73 23.12
N CYS A 94 -17.68 11.43 22.71
CA CYS A 94 -17.82 12.80 22.22
C CYS A 94 -16.72 13.83 22.54
N THR A 95 -16.34 14.66 21.56
CA THR A 95 -16.83 16.06 21.43
C THR A 95 -16.33 16.77 20.16
N SER A 96 -17.29 17.28 19.37
CA SER A 96 -17.23 18.49 18.53
C SER A 96 -16.44 18.49 17.20
N PRO A 97 -16.87 19.32 16.23
CA PRO A 97 -16.86 18.98 14.81
C PRO A 97 -15.68 19.61 14.08
N THR A 98 -15.08 18.85 13.16
CA THR A 98 -14.48 19.44 11.97
C THR A 98 -14.72 18.48 10.82
N LEU A 99 -15.61 18.93 9.94
CA LEU A 99 -15.97 18.29 8.70
C LEU A 99 -14.77 18.39 7.75
N GLU A 100 -14.68 17.43 6.83
CA GLU A 100 -13.85 17.42 5.61
C GLU A 100 -12.44 16.80 5.70
N ALA A 101 -12.40 15.48 5.88
CA ALA A 101 -11.28 14.65 5.37
C ALA A 101 -11.72 13.25 4.89
N ALA A 102 -13.02 13.02 4.66
CA ALA A 102 -13.54 11.76 4.15
C ALA A 102 -13.77 11.86 2.64
N SER A 103 -12.76 11.55 1.83
CA SER A 103 -12.97 11.33 0.39
C SER A 103 -11.86 10.52 -0.28
N ALA A 104 -10.61 10.61 0.17
CA ALA A 104 -9.50 9.87 -0.45
C ALA A 104 -9.26 8.47 0.15
N GLY A 105 -9.53 8.28 1.45
CA GLY A 105 -9.37 6.99 2.13
C GLY A 105 -10.41 5.94 1.72
N ASP A 106 -11.63 6.41 1.40
CA ASP A 106 -12.75 5.55 1.03
C ASP A 106 -12.51 4.88 -0.34
N MET A 107 -12.06 5.65 -1.33
CA MET A 107 -11.80 5.13 -2.68
C MET A 107 -10.67 4.10 -2.73
N PHE A 108 -9.62 4.27 -1.91
CA PHE A 108 -8.51 3.32 -1.88
C PHE A 108 -8.92 2.01 -1.21
N SER A 109 -9.65 2.08 -0.09
CA SER A 109 -10.22 0.92 0.60
C SER A 109 -11.15 0.13 -0.32
N GLU A 110 -11.98 0.81 -1.11
CA GLU A 110 -12.89 0.16 -2.05
C GLU A 110 -12.17 -0.51 -3.22
N ILE A 111 -11.09 0.11 -3.73
CA ILE A 111 -10.22 -0.50 -4.75
C ILE A 111 -9.49 -1.74 -4.20
N GLU A 112 -8.98 -1.68 -2.97
CA GLU A 112 -8.32 -2.82 -2.33
C GLU A 112 -9.31 -3.96 -2.08
N MET A 113 -10.53 -3.65 -1.64
CA MET A 113 -11.59 -4.61 -1.46
C MET A 113 -11.93 -5.31 -2.79
N GLU A 114 -12.15 -4.55 -3.86
CA GLU A 114 -12.42 -5.10 -5.20
C GLU A 114 -11.28 -5.96 -5.74
N TYR A 115 -10.02 -5.54 -5.55
CA TYR A 115 -8.85 -6.33 -5.91
C TYR A 115 -8.75 -7.63 -5.10
N SER A 116 -9.00 -7.54 -3.79
CA SER A 116 -9.01 -8.70 -2.90
C SER A 116 -10.11 -9.70 -3.26
N GLU A 117 -11.27 -9.21 -3.67
CA GLU A 117 -12.39 -10.02 -4.13
C GLU A 117 -12.00 -10.80 -5.40
N LEU A 118 -11.43 -10.09 -6.39
CA LEU A 118 -11.03 -10.70 -7.66
C LEU A 118 -9.94 -11.77 -7.46
N THR A 119 -8.93 -11.48 -6.65
CA THR A 119 -7.82 -12.41 -6.38
C THR A 119 -8.25 -13.61 -5.54
N THR A 120 -9.13 -13.41 -4.55
CA THR A 120 -9.71 -14.50 -3.77
C THR A 120 -10.55 -15.41 -4.65
N TRP A 121 -11.36 -14.85 -5.54
CA TRP A 121 -12.14 -15.62 -6.50
C TRP A 121 -11.26 -16.43 -7.45
N LEU A 122 -10.20 -15.82 -8.02
CA LEU A 122 -9.25 -16.53 -8.88
C LEU A 122 -8.54 -17.68 -8.15
N SER A 123 -8.13 -17.46 -6.90
CA SER A 123 -7.49 -18.50 -6.08
C SER A 123 -8.44 -19.66 -5.79
N HIS A 124 -9.69 -19.37 -5.39
CA HIS A 124 -10.70 -20.37 -5.12
C HIS A 124 -11.06 -21.18 -6.37
N THR A 125 -11.22 -20.52 -7.51
CA THR A 125 -11.53 -21.18 -8.78
C THR A 125 -10.38 -22.04 -9.28
N SER A 126 -9.13 -21.57 -9.17
CA SER A 126 -7.93 -22.36 -9.48
C SER A 126 -7.88 -23.63 -8.63
N ASN A 127 -8.05 -23.51 -7.32
CA ASN A 127 -8.05 -24.66 -6.41
C ASN A 127 -9.15 -25.67 -6.79
N TRP A 128 -10.36 -25.19 -7.07
CA TRP A 128 -11.44 -26.06 -7.51
C TRP A 128 -11.14 -26.76 -8.85
N LEU A 129 -10.59 -26.04 -9.83
CA LEU A 129 -10.18 -26.64 -11.10
C LEU A 129 -9.11 -27.73 -10.89
N ASP A 130 -8.19 -27.53 -9.94
CA ASP A 130 -7.19 -28.54 -9.58
C ASP A 130 -7.87 -29.81 -8.99
N THR A 131 -8.94 -29.65 -8.21
CA THR A 131 -9.71 -30.81 -7.70
C THR A 131 -10.41 -31.61 -8.80
N LEU A 132 -10.69 -31.00 -9.96
CA LEU A 132 -11.22 -31.70 -11.13
C LEU A 132 -10.15 -32.50 -11.88
N HIS A 133 -8.87 -32.13 -11.72
CA HIS A 133 -7.76 -32.87 -12.30
C HIS A 133 -7.44 -34.16 -11.52
N ASP A 134 -7.97 -34.29 -10.30
CA ASP A 134 -7.84 -35.51 -9.50
C ASP A 134 -8.70 -36.66 -10.09
N PRO A 135 -8.09 -37.82 -10.44
CA PRO A 135 -8.80 -39.01 -10.92
C PRO A 135 -9.87 -39.52 -9.95
N ALA A 136 -9.76 -39.25 -8.64
CA ALA A 136 -10.74 -39.67 -7.64
C ALA A 136 -12.05 -38.87 -7.71
N THR A 137 -12.01 -37.63 -8.23
CA THR A 137 -13.17 -36.71 -8.31
C THR A 137 -13.85 -36.70 -9.68
N HIS A 138 -13.29 -37.42 -10.66
CA HIS A 138 -13.77 -37.49 -12.06
C HIS A 138 -15.26 -37.89 -12.22
N GLY A 139 -15.89 -38.48 -11.19
CA GLY A 139 -17.31 -38.84 -11.20
C GLY A 139 -18.28 -37.74 -10.74
N ASN A 140 -17.79 -36.61 -10.22
CA ASN A 140 -18.60 -35.52 -9.66
C ASN A 140 -18.51 -34.23 -10.49
N ILE A 141 -18.42 -34.38 -11.82
CA ILE A 141 -18.45 -33.26 -12.77
C ILE A 141 -19.86 -32.68 -12.78
N ASN A 142 -20.08 -31.65 -11.97
CA ASN A 142 -21.37 -30.98 -11.87
C ASN A 142 -21.47 -29.84 -12.90
N TYR A 143 -22.21 -30.09 -14.00
CA TYR A 143 -22.44 -29.10 -15.05
C TYR A 143 -23.03 -27.78 -14.51
N GLU A 144 -23.88 -27.83 -13.47
CA GLU A 144 -24.41 -26.62 -12.84
C GLU A 144 -23.30 -25.78 -12.19
N ARG A 145 -22.23 -26.39 -11.70
CA ARG A 145 -21.08 -25.64 -11.15
C ARG A 145 -20.28 -24.96 -12.24
N PHE A 146 -20.09 -25.58 -13.40
CA PHE A 146 -19.47 -24.93 -14.56
C PHE A 146 -20.30 -23.76 -15.07
N LYS A 147 -21.64 -23.93 -15.11
CA LYS A 147 -22.56 -22.85 -15.48
C LYS A 147 -22.51 -21.69 -14.48
N ALA A 148 -22.46 -21.98 -13.18
CA ALA A 148 -22.25 -20.97 -12.14
C ALA A 148 -20.91 -20.26 -12.29
N LEU A 149 -19.82 -21.01 -12.52
CA LEU A 149 -18.48 -20.44 -12.73
C LEU A 149 -18.44 -19.46 -13.90
N LYS A 150 -19.14 -19.79 -15.01
CA LYS A 150 -19.25 -18.87 -16.15
C LYS A 150 -19.96 -17.58 -15.77
N SER A 151 -21.08 -17.67 -15.03
CA SER A 151 -21.80 -16.49 -14.52
C SER A 151 -20.92 -15.65 -13.58
N GLU A 152 -20.20 -16.30 -12.65
CA GLU A 152 -19.28 -15.62 -11.74
C GLU A 152 -18.15 -14.91 -12.50
N ALA A 153 -17.61 -15.53 -13.57
CA ALA A 153 -16.57 -14.91 -14.39
C ALA A 153 -17.08 -13.67 -15.13
N ASP A 154 -18.31 -13.71 -15.65
CA ASP A 154 -18.95 -12.56 -16.31
C ASP A 154 -19.13 -11.39 -15.30
N GLU A 155 -19.54 -11.68 -14.06
CA GLU A 155 -19.65 -10.68 -12.99
C GLU A 155 -18.28 -10.08 -12.61
N LYS A 156 -17.26 -10.93 -12.45
CA LYS A 156 -15.91 -10.51 -12.05
C LYS A 156 -15.16 -9.76 -13.16
N THR A 157 -15.59 -9.90 -14.40
CA THR A 157 -15.08 -9.10 -15.53
C THR A 157 -15.31 -7.60 -15.32
N VAL A 158 -16.41 -7.21 -14.68
CA VAL A 158 -16.71 -5.79 -14.39
C VAL A 158 -15.66 -5.19 -13.46
N ILE A 159 -15.29 -5.93 -12.41
CA ILE A 159 -14.26 -5.53 -11.44
C ILE A 159 -12.91 -5.42 -12.14
N TYR A 160 -12.56 -6.42 -12.97
CA TYR A 160 -11.33 -6.42 -13.74
C TYR A 160 -11.23 -5.21 -14.68
N GLU A 161 -12.26 -4.92 -15.47
CA GLU A 161 -12.24 -3.79 -16.42
C GLU A 161 -12.18 -2.44 -15.69
N LYS A 162 -12.85 -2.31 -14.53
CA LYS A 162 -12.74 -1.12 -13.67
C LYS A 162 -11.29 -0.92 -13.20
N LEU A 163 -10.67 -1.95 -12.64
CA LEU A 163 -9.28 -1.89 -12.16
C LEU A 163 -8.30 -1.62 -13.31
N LYS A 164 -8.48 -2.26 -14.46
CA LYS A 164 -7.67 -2.05 -15.67
C LYS A 164 -7.78 -0.61 -16.17
N SER A 165 -8.99 -0.06 -16.30
CA SER A 165 -9.19 1.33 -16.71
C SER A 165 -8.51 2.31 -15.77
N LEU A 166 -8.47 2.03 -14.46
CA LEU A 166 -7.77 2.88 -13.49
C LEU A 166 -6.25 2.85 -13.69
N VAL A 167 -5.68 1.67 -13.94
CA VAL A 167 -4.24 1.50 -14.20
C VAL A 167 -3.83 2.14 -15.53
N GLU A 168 -4.64 1.96 -16.59
CA GLU A 168 -4.40 2.55 -17.90
C GLU A 168 -4.56 4.08 -17.89
N SER A 169 -5.54 4.60 -17.13
CA SER A 169 -5.72 6.05 -16.92
C SER A 169 -4.52 6.68 -16.18
N GLN A 170 -4.00 6.02 -15.13
CA GLN A 170 -2.79 6.48 -14.45
C GLN A 170 -1.53 6.38 -15.32
N SER A 171 -1.42 5.34 -16.15
CA SER A 171 -0.31 5.16 -17.10
C SER A 171 -0.34 6.18 -18.24
N SER A 172 -1.54 6.58 -18.68
CA SER A 172 -1.75 7.62 -19.69
C SER A 172 -1.34 9.01 -19.21
N MET A 173 -1.50 9.31 -17.92
CA MET A 173 -1.08 10.59 -17.31
C MET A 173 0.45 10.77 -17.23
N ILE A 174 1.21 9.67 -17.22
CA ILE A 174 2.69 9.69 -17.16
C ILE A 174 3.32 9.90 -18.55
N SER A 175 2.57 9.67 -19.63
CA SER A 175 3.11 9.74 -21.00
C SER A 175 2.99 11.13 -21.68
N ILE A 176 2.46 12.16 -21.01
CA ILE A 176 2.19 13.47 -21.64
C ILE A 176 3.28 14.54 -21.38
N THR A 177 4.30 14.29 -20.55
CA THR A 177 5.33 15.33 -20.24
C THR A 177 6.71 15.11 -20.88
N VAL A 178 6.80 14.31 -21.94
CA VAL A 178 7.98 14.30 -22.82
C VAL A 178 7.51 14.64 -24.23
N ASP A 179 7.38 15.94 -24.52
CA ASP A 179 7.98 16.63 -25.69
C ASP A 179 7.42 18.07 -25.81
N SER A 180 8.26 19.08 -25.59
CA SER A 180 8.33 20.41 -26.26
C SER A 180 9.23 21.36 -25.48
#